data_AF-A0A7V8C197-F1
#
_entry.id   AF-A0A7V8C197-F1
#
_cell.length_a   1.000
_cell.length_b   1.000
_cell.length_c   1.000
_cell.angle_alpha   90.00
_cell.angle_beta   90.00
_cell.angle_gamma   90.00
#
_symmetry.space_group_name_H-M   'P 1'
#
loop_
_entity.id
_entity.type
_entity.pdbx_description
1 polymer ?
#
loop_
_entity_poly.entity_id
_entity_poly.type
_entity_poly.pdbx_seq_one_letter_code
_entity_poly.pdbx_strand_id
1 'polypeptide(L)' 'MGTRVITIRVTDAAFNQIVGEAEKKNATVADHVRQILSESMNTQMQNARVDALEAKLLQEFQRLQKALSEKLDSLVAEAE' A
#
# COMPACT_ATOMS: atom_id res chain seq x y z
N MET A 1 5.82 -0.14 -31.85
CA MET A 1 5.54 0.33 -30.47
C MET A 1 6.40 1.56 -30.22
N GLY A 2 5.81 2.72 -29.89
CA GLY A 2 6.56 3.96 -29.70
C GLY A 2 7.16 4.06 -28.30
N THR A 3 8.36 4.63 -28.19
CA THR A 3 8.99 4.92 -26.89
C THR A 3 8.27 6.10 -26.24
N ARG A 4 7.71 5.90 -25.04
CA ARG A 4 7.21 7.00 -24.21
C ARG A 4 8.36 7.52 -23.34
N VAL A 5 8.68 8.80 -23.49
CA VAL A 5 9.68 9.50 -22.67
C VAL A 5 8.95 10.32 -21.62
N ILE A 6 9.40 10.22 -20.37
CA ILE A 6 8.91 11.03 -19.26
C ILE A 6 10.08 11.87 -18.76
N THR A 7 9.88 13.18 -18.66
CA THR A 7 10.85 14.10 -18.07
C THR A 7 10.48 14.35 -16.61
N ILE A 8 11.43 14.15 -15.71
CA ILE A 8 11.25 14.37 -14.27
C ILE A 8 12.25 15.45 -13.85
N ARG A 9 11.79 16.41 -13.03
CA ARG A 9 12.65 17.41 -12.41
C ARG A 9 12.94 16.98 -10.98
N VAL A 10 14.20 17.00 -10.62
CA VAL A 10 14.70 16.66 -9.28
C VAL A 10 15.72 17.71 -8.86
N THR A 11 15.98 17.81 -7.56
CA THR A 11 17.08 18.62 -7.03
C THR A 11 18.43 17.99 -7.40
N ASP A 12 19.49 18.79 -7.46
CA ASP A 12 20.86 18.30 -7.72
C ASP A 12 21.30 17.23 -6.70
N ALA A 13 20.96 17.39 -5.43
CA ALA A 13 21.26 16.41 -4.38
C ALA A 13 20.63 15.04 -4.68
N ALA A 14 19.32 15.04 -4.99
CA ALA A 14 18.61 13.82 -5.37
C ALA A 14 19.17 13.20 -6.66
N PHE A 15 19.52 14.01 -7.67
CA PHE A 15 20.16 13.52 -8.88
C PHE A 15 21.48 12.80 -8.58
N ASN A 16 22.36 13.41 -7.80
CA ASN A 16 23.64 12.83 -7.42
C ASN A 16 23.48 11.52 -6.65
N GLN A 17 22.48 11.44 -5.77
CA GLN A 17 22.15 10.21 -5.06
C GLN A 17 21.71 9.10 -6.02
N ILE A 18 20.77 9.40 -6.93
CA ILE A 18 20.26 8.43 -7.92
C ILE A 18 21.40 7.92 -8.80
N VAL A 19 22.25 8.81 -9.29
CA VAL A 19 23.41 8.45 -10.13
C VAL A 19 24.37 7.56 -9.35
N GLY A 20 24.78 7.96 -8.15
CA GLY A 20 25.72 7.18 -7.35
C GLY A 20 25.19 5.80 -6.93
N GLU A 21 23.89 5.67 -6.71
CA GLU A 21 23.25 4.37 -6.46
C GLU A 21 23.17 3.50 -7.71
N ALA A 22 22.87 4.09 -8.87
CA ALA A 22 22.85 3.37 -10.15
C ALA A 22 24.24 2.82 -10.49
N GLU A 23 25.30 3.62 -10.30
CA GLU A 23 26.70 3.23 -10.49
C GLU A 23 27.10 2.06 -9.58
N LYS A 24 26.76 2.13 -8.28
CA LYS A 24 27.03 1.03 -7.33
C LYS A 24 26.38 -0.30 -7.74
N LYS A 25 25.26 -0.24 -8.45
CA LYS A 25 24.52 -1.41 -8.93
C LYS A 25 24.90 -1.82 -10.36
N ASN A 26 25.86 -1.15 -11.00
CA ASN A 26 26.18 -1.32 -12.43
C ASN A 26 24.94 -1.21 -13.34
N ALA A 27 24.01 -0.30 -13.01
CA ALA A 27 22.78 -0.07 -13.76
C ALA A 27 22.80 1.31 -14.43
N THR A 28 22.00 1.49 -15.49
CA THR A 28 21.79 2.83 -16.03
C THR A 28 20.94 3.66 -15.06
N VAL A 29 21.13 4.99 -15.07
CA VAL A 29 20.29 5.91 -14.30
C VAL A 29 18.80 5.70 -14.61
N ALA A 30 18.45 5.46 -15.87
CA ALA A 30 17.08 5.22 -16.30
C ALA A 30 16.50 3.93 -15.70
N ASP A 31 17.28 2.85 -15.64
CA ASP A 31 16.83 1.58 -15.08
C ASP A 31 16.67 1.67 -13.56
N HIS A 32 17.59 2.34 -12.87
CA HIS A 32 17.47 2.58 -11.43
C HIS A 32 16.25 3.46 -11.10
N VAL A 33 15.98 4.51 -11.89
CA VAL A 33 14.76 5.32 -11.72
C VAL A 33 13.49 4.49 -11.96
N ARG A 34 13.47 3.61 -12.98
CA ARG A 34 12.33 2.69 -13.20
C ARG A 34 12.13 1.75 -12.03
N GLN A 35 13.21 1.24 -11.45
CA GLN A 35 13.17 0.38 -10.28
C GLN A 35 12.58 1.13 -9.08
N ILE A 36 13.10 2.32 -8.75
CA ILE A 36 12.59 3.15 -7.65
C ILE A 36 11.09 3.41 -7.81
N LEU A 37 10.65 3.79 -9.02
CA LEU A 37 9.24 4.05 -9.28
C LEU A 37 8.38 2.79 -9.12
N SER A 38 8.88 1.64 -9.59
CA SER A 38 8.17 0.36 -9.46
C SER A 38 8.07 -0.09 -8.01
N GLU A 39 9.13 0.06 -7.23
CA GLU A 39 9.14 -0.23 -5.80
C GLU A 39 8.18 0.70 -5.04
N SER A 40 8.21 2.00 -5.33
CA SER A 40 7.28 2.97 -4.74
C SER A 40 5.82 2.63 -5.04
N MET A 41 5.50 2.28 -6.29
CA MET A 41 4.14 1.84 -6.67
C MET A 41 3.74 0.55 -5.96
N ASN A 42 4.65 -0.42 -5.85
CA ASN A 42 4.38 -1.66 -5.13
C ASN A 42 4.10 -1.41 -3.64
N THR A 43 4.89 -0.55 -2.99
CA THR A 43 4.64 -0.16 -1.59
C THR A 43 3.29 0.54 -1.44
N GLN A 44 2.94 1.47 -2.32
CA GLN A 44 1.62 2.13 -2.29
C GLN A 44 0.48 1.12 -2.46
N MET A 45 0.61 0.17 -3.38
CA MET A 45 -0.39 -0.88 -3.60
C MET A 45 -0.50 -1.82 -2.40
N GLN A 46 0.61 -2.18 -1.77
CA GLN A 46 0.61 -3.00 -0.55
C GLN A 46 -0.08 -2.27 0.60
N ASN A 47 0.21 -0.99 0.81
CA ASN A 47 -0.45 -0.18 1.85
C ASN A 47 -1.96 -0.10 1.60
N ALA A 48 -2.38 0.23 0.37
CA ALA A 48 -3.80 0.27 0.03
C ALA A 48 -4.51 -1.08 0.25
N ARG A 49 -3.81 -2.21 0.03
CA ARG A 49 -4.32 -3.53 0.32
C ARG A 49 -4.46 -3.79 1.83
N VAL A 50 -3.50 -3.32 2.64
CA VAL A 50 -3.57 -3.39 4.11
C VAL A 50 -4.76 -2.59 4.62
N ASP A 51 -4.90 -1.33 4.19
CA ASP A 51 -6.03 -0.47 4.58
C ASP A 51 -7.39 -1.13 4.26
N ALA A 52 -7.49 -1.75 3.08
CA ALA A 52 -8.70 -2.46 2.68
C ALA A 52 -8.99 -3.72 3.53
N LEU A 53 -7.94 -4.42 3.98
CA LEU A 53 -8.08 -5.56 4.89
C LEU A 53 -8.50 -5.12 6.29
N GLU A 54 -7.91 -4.04 6.81
CA GLU A 54 -8.28 -3.45 8.10
C GLU A 54 -9.75 -3.00 8.11
N ALA A 55 -10.20 -2.32 7.04
CA ALA A 55 -11.60 -1.92 6.90
C ALA A 55 -12.55 -3.12 6.88
N LYS A 56 -12.20 -4.20 6.16
CA LYS A 56 -12.99 -5.45 6.16
C LYS A 56 -13.02 -6.11 7.53
N LEU A 57 -11.88 -6.19 8.21
CA LEU A 57 -11.80 -6.80 9.54
C LEU A 57 -12.66 -6.03 10.55
N LEU A 58 -12.61 -4.70 10.51
CA LEU A 58 -13.45 -3.84 11.36
C LEU A 58 -14.94 -4.11 11.09
N GLN A 59 -15.34 -4.22 9.83
CA GLN A 59 -16.73 -4.52 9.45
C GLN A 59 -17.19 -5.89 9.97
N GLU A 60 -16.37 -6.93 9.83
CA GLU A 60 -16.72 -8.26 10.35
C GLU A 60 -16.78 -8.26 11.88
N PHE A 61 -15.90 -7.53 12.57
CA PHE A 61 -15.94 -7.39 14.02
C PHE A 61 -17.21 -6.70 14.50
N GLN A 62 -17.63 -5.62 13.83
CA GLN A 62 -18.90 -4.93 14.11
C GLN A 62 -20.11 -5.85 13.89
N ARG A 63 -20.11 -6.66 12.83
CA ARG A 63 -21.17 -7.65 12.59
C ARG A 63 -21.22 -8.70 13.69
N LEU A 64 -20.07 -9.21 14.12
CA LEU A 64 -19.99 -10.18 15.20
C LEU A 64 -20.49 -9.60 16.53
N GLN A 65 -20.09 -8.37 16.86
CA GLN A 65 -20.58 -7.68 18.06
C GLN A 65 -22.10 -7.54 18.05
N LYS A 66 -22.68 -7.13 16.90
CA LYS A 66 -24.13 -7.02 16.74
C LYS A 66 -24.82 -8.36 16.93
N ALA A 67 -24.36 -9.41 16.25
CA ALA A 67 -24.94 -10.75 16.37
C ALA A 67 -24.84 -11.32 17.79
N LEU A 68 -23.75 -11.03 18.51
CA LEU A 68 -23.59 -11.43 19.90
C LEU A 68 -24.57 -10.69 20.81
N SER A 69 -24.75 -9.38 20.61
CA SER A 69 -25.73 -8.58 21.37
C SER A 69 -27.14 -9.12 21.17
N GLU A 70 -27.56 -9.34 19.92
CA GLU A 70 -28.90 -9.85 19.59
C GLU A 70 -29.15 -11.23 20.22
N LYS A 71 -28.12 -12.09 20.23
CA LYS A 71 -28.22 -13.40 20.86
C LYS A 71 -28.30 -13.30 22.39
N LEU A 72 -27.56 -12.38 23.00
CA LEU A 72 -27.64 -12.13 24.43
C LEU A 72 -29.02 -11.61 24.82
N ASP A 73 -29.55 -10.64 24.08
CA ASP A 73 -30.89 -10.08 24.30
C ASP A 73 -31.97 -11.17 24.23
N SER A 74 -31.85 -12.08 23.25
CA SER A 74 -32.77 -13.22 23.11
C SER A 74 -32.69 -14.17 24.31
N LEU A 75 -31.48 -14.48 24.79
CA LEU A 75 -31.28 -15.35 25.94
C LEU A 75 -31.81 -14.73 27.25
N VAL A 76 -31.70 -13.42 27.40
CA VAL A 76 -32.28 -12.71 28.56
C VAL A 76 -33.81 -12.80 28.49
N ALA A 77 -34.41 -12.56 27.33
CA ALA A 77 -35.86 -12.63 27.15
C ALA A 77 -36.43 -14.04 27.35
N GLU A 78 -35.66 -15.11 27.06
CA GLU A 78 -36.06 -16.50 27.33
C GLU A 78 -35.95 -16.89 28.82
N ALA A 79 -35.19 -16.14 29.61
CA ALA A 79 -34.95 -16.41 31.03
C ALA A 79 -35.87 -15.64 31.99
N GLU A 80 -36.60 -14.64 31.49
CA GLU A 80 -37.64 -13.87 32.19
C GLU A 80 -39.04 -14.48 32.00
#